data_AF-A0AAD4F9I3-F1
#
_entry.id   AF-A0AAD4F9I3-F1
#
_cell.length_a   1.000
_cell.length_b   1.000
_cell.length_c   1.000
_cell.angle_alpha   90.00
_cell.angle_beta   90.00
_cell.angle_gamma   90.00
#
_symmetry.space_group_name_H-M   'P 1'
#
loop_
_entity.id
_entity.type
_entity.pdbx_description
1 polymer ?
#
loop_
_entity_poly.entity_id
_entity_poly.type
_entity_poly.pdbx_seq_one_letter_code
_entity_poly.pdbx_strand_id
1 'polypeptide(L)'
;MASSTKTIILTTGAMFNESIPVGKTMLTKLGVLVNNAGIANSGNESMFHKLKSTLRTNAAGPYATVKAFTPLLSKSLSTPCIVNVSSGAGSITLRLNPEDAFYKTKRDQYQISKAAPNMVTACQITEYHPRGWKVLVYRPGWTERNFTPRNKTADGAKPTSEGAVPIVRILNGERDAEAGKHFRYDGEHPW
;
A
#
# COMPACT_ATOMS: atom_id res chain seq x y z
N MET A 1 -20.62 -25.68 -6.01
CA MET A 1 -19.25 -25.14 -6.16
C MET A 1 -18.87 -24.43 -4.87
N ALA A 2 -17.87 -24.92 -4.14
CA ALA A 2 -17.50 -24.35 -2.85
C ALA A 2 -16.95 -22.94 -3.04
N SER A 3 -17.60 -21.93 -2.46
CA SER A 3 -17.08 -20.58 -2.35
C SER A 3 -15.77 -20.64 -1.54
N SER A 4 -14.62 -20.58 -2.21
CA SER A 4 -13.33 -20.52 -1.55
C SER A 4 -13.19 -19.18 -0.86
N THR A 5 -13.50 -19.11 0.44
CA THR A 5 -13.33 -17.90 1.24
C THR A 5 -11.87 -17.44 1.18
N LYS A 6 -11.62 -16.32 0.51
CA LYS A 6 -10.30 -15.70 0.40
C LYS A 6 -10.02 -14.98 1.72
N THR A 7 -9.15 -15.53 2.55
CA THR A 7 -8.72 -14.83 3.78
C THR A 7 -7.91 -13.60 3.40
N ILE A 8 -8.30 -12.44 3.92
CA ILE A 8 -7.68 -11.13 3.67
C ILE A 8 -7.20 -10.55 4.99
N ILE A 9 -5.96 -10.07 5.04
CA ILE A 9 -5.46 -9.24 6.13
C ILE A 9 -5.22 -7.83 5.62
N LEU A 10 -5.86 -6.86 6.27
CA LEU A 10 -5.61 -5.43 6.08
C LEU A 10 -4.69 -4.96 7.20
N THR A 11 -3.49 -4.46 6.86
CA THR A 11 -2.63 -3.86 7.87
C THR A 11 -3.03 -2.40 8.11
N THR A 12 -3.24 -2.04 9.38
CA THR A 12 -3.40 -0.66 9.83
C THR A 12 -2.18 -0.26 10.67
N GLY A 13 -1.83 1.03 10.71
CA GLY A 13 -0.57 1.51 11.31
C GLY A 13 -0.34 1.15 12.78
N ALA A 14 -1.38 0.68 13.48
CA ALA A 14 -1.31 0.20 14.86
C ALA A 14 -0.61 -1.16 15.01
N MET A 15 -0.44 -1.95 13.94
CA MET A 15 0.08 -3.33 14.03
C MET A 15 1.59 -3.45 14.35
N PHE A 16 2.31 -2.34 14.56
CA PHE A 16 3.77 -2.34 14.81
C PHE A 16 4.19 -1.74 16.15
N ASN A 17 3.24 -1.33 16.99
CA ASN A 17 3.53 -0.87 18.36
C ASN A 17 3.33 -1.98 19.40
N GLU A 18 2.54 -3.01 19.08
CA GLU A 18 2.34 -4.18 19.94
C GLU A 18 2.29 -5.43 19.06
N SER A 19 2.88 -6.51 19.56
CA SER A 19 2.81 -7.86 19.01
C SER A 19 1.41 -8.14 18.46
N ILE A 20 1.29 -8.47 17.17
CA ILE A 20 0.01 -8.66 16.49
C ILE A 20 -0.91 -9.59 17.31
N PRO A 21 -2.01 -9.11 17.91
CA PRO A 21 -3.05 -10.00 18.38
C PRO A 21 -3.89 -10.33 17.15
N VAL A 22 -3.47 -11.33 16.37
CA VAL A 22 -4.36 -11.98 15.41
C VAL A 22 -5.47 -12.59 16.27
N GLY A 23 -6.64 -11.98 16.29
CA GLY A 23 -7.72 -12.35 17.21
C GLY A 23 -8.02 -13.85 17.13
N LYS A 24 -7.65 -14.60 18.18
CA LYS A 24 -8.03 -15.97 18.62
C LYS A 24 -8.55 -17.00 17.60
N THR A 25 -8.20 -16.86 16.34
CA THR A 25 -8.28 -17.86 15.28
C THR A 25 -6.91 -17.86 14.64
N MET A 26 -6.11 -18.88 14.97
CA MET A 26 -4.78 -19.06 14.40
C MET A 26 -4.95 -19.25 12.90
N LEU A 27 -4.77 -18.19 12.12
CA LEU A 27 -4.83 -18.25 10.66
C LEU A 27 -3.81 -19.28 10.19
N THR A 28 -4.27 -20.36 9.55
CA THR A 28 -3.41 -21.44 9.05
C THR A 28 -2.97 -21.22 7.60
N LYS A 29 -3.65 -20.32 6.89
CA LYS A 29 -3.39 -19.91 5.50
C LYS A 29 -3.88 -18.48 5.26
N LEU A 30 -3.28 -17.80 4.28
CA LEU A 30 -3.65 -16.46 3.86
C LEU A 30 -3.73 -16.40 2.33
N GLY A 31 -4.79 -15.81 1.79
CA GLY A 31 -4.94 -15.65 0.33
C GLY A 31 -4.40 -14.31 -0.17
N VAL A 32 -4.72 -13.22 0.55
CA VAL A 32 -4.30 -11.86 0.19
C VAL A 32 -3.80 -11.10 1.40
N LEU A 33 -2.70 -10.38 1.22
CA LEU A 33 -2.20 -9.40 2.16
C LEU A 33 -2.28 -8.00 1.56
N VAL A 34 -2.96 -7.07 2.23
CA VAL A 34 -3.05 -5.67 1.81
C VAL A 34 -2.33 -4.77 2.82
N ASN A 35 -1.23 -4.17 2.38
CA ASN A 35 -0.48 -3.17 3.12
C ASN A 35 -1.07 -1.78 2.87
N ASN A 36 -2.06 -1.40 3.67
CA ASN A 36 -2.74 -0.11 3.56
C ASN A 36 -2.19 0.95 4.53
N ALA A 37 -1.60 0.51 5.64
CA ALA A 37 -1.06 1.40 6.68
C ALA A 37 -0.15 2.48 6.08
N GLY A 38 -0.41 3.74 6.42
CA GLY A 38 0.48 4.83 6.08
C GLY A 38 0.21 6.09 6.88
N ILE A 39 1.22 6.93 7.02
CA ILE A 39 1.16 8.21 7.71
C ILE A 39 1.85 9.32 6.89
N ALA A 40 1.46 10.56 7.12
CA ALA A 40 2.23 11.74 6.79
C ALA A 40 2.47 12.52 8.09
N ASN A 41 3.68 12.40 8.65
CA ASN A 41 4.01 13.16 9.84
C ASN A 41 4.17 14.64 9.47
N SER A 42 3.21 15.45 9.93
CA SER A 42 3.19 16.91 9.80
C SER A 42 3.39 17.63 11.13
N GLY A 43 3.86 16.92 12.17
CA GLY A 43 4.15 17.52 13.47
C GLY A 43 5.31 18.51 13.43
N ASN A 44 5.57 19.17 14.57
CA ASN A 44 6.61 20.20 14.70
C ASN A 44 8.01 19.64 15.02
N GLU A 45 8.20 18.33 14.89
CA GLU A 45 9.48 17.65 15.14
C GLU A 45 10.54 17.98 14.08
N SER A 46 11.80 17.58 14.30
CA SER A 46 12.86 17.72 13.29
C SER A 46 12.58 16.85 12.06
N MET A 47 13.10 17.26 10.90
CA MET A 47 12.94 16.51 9.64
C MET A 47 13.39 15.05 9.77
N PHE A 48 14.48 14.79 10.51
CA PHE A 48 14.96 13.45 10.79
C PHE A 48 13.91 12.57 11.48
N HIS A 49 13.22 13.09 12.51
CA HIS A 49 12.17 12.34 13.21
C HIS A 49 10.93 12.12 12.32
N LYS A 50 10.56 13.11 11.50
CA LYS A 50 9.48 12.95 10.52
C LYS A 50 9.80 11.85 9.51
N LEU A 51 11.04 11.83 8.98
CA LEU A 51 11.50 10.77 8.08
C LEU A 51 11.53 9.41 8.76
N LYS A 52 12.12 9.32 9.96
CA LYS A 52 12.22 8.07 10.72
C LYS A 52 10.84 7.44 10.98
N SER A 53 9.88 8.24 11.46
CA SER A 53 8.52 7.76 11.73
C SER A 53 7.79 7.36 10.45
N THR A 54 7.82 8.21 9.41
CA THR A 54 7.13 7.91 8.14
C THR A 54 7.73 6.73 7.39
N LEU A 55 9.05 6.57 7.35
CA LEU A 55 9.72 5.41 6.72
C LEU A 55 9.44 4.11 7.47
N ARG A 56 9.43 4.16 8.81
CA ARG A 56 9.07 2.99 9.63
C ARG A 56 7.69 2.46 9.25
N THR A 57 6.67 3.33 9.20
CA THR A 57 5.30 2.91 8.90
C THR A 57 5.07 2.64 7.42
N ASN A 58 5.55 3.50 6.53
CA ASN A 58 5.19 3.46 5.11
C ASN A 58 6.03 2.46 4.29
N ALA A 59 7.22 2.07 4.77
CA ALA A 59 8.14 1.21 4.01
C ALA A 59 8.59 -0.03 4.80
N ALA A 60 9.22 0.16 5.96
CA ALA A 60 9.73 -0.94 6.76
C ALA A 60 8.60 -1.87 7.24
N GLY A 61 7.47 -1.29 7.65
CA GLY A 61 6.27 -2.02 8.03
C GLY A 61 5.79 -2.99 6.94
N PRO A 62 5.36 -2.50 5.76
CA PRO A 62 4.92 -3.35 4.65
C PRO A 62 5.92 -4.45 4.26
N TYR A 63 7.21 -4.13 4.25
CA TYR A 63 8.26 -5.12 3.98
C TYR A 63 8.27 -6.23 5.05
N ALA A 64 8.32 -5.85 6.33
CA ALA A 64 8.35 -6.80 7.44
C ALA A 64 7.06 -7.63 7.53
N THR A 65 5.89 -7.03 7.31
CA THR A 65 4.62 -7.76 7.27
C THR A 65 4.63 -8.83 6.20
N VAL A 66 5.03 -8.50 4.96
CA VAL A 66 5.07 -9.50 3.88
C VAL A 66 5.95 -10.67 4.30
N LYS A 67 7.17 -10.42 4.80
CA LYS A 67 8.06 -11.50 5.27
C LYS A 67 7.43 -12.34 6.38
N ALA A 68 6.78 -11.72 7.36
CA ALA A 68 6.13 -12.41 8.48
C ALA A 68 4.95 -13.30 8.03
N PHE A 69 4.20 -12.87 7.03
CA PHE A 69 3.03 -13.59 6.51
C PHE A 69 3.34 -14.52 5.33
N THR A 70 4.56 -14.51 4.79
CA THR A 70 5.01 -15.41 3.71
C THR A 70 4.72 -16.90 3.99
N PRO A 71 4.94 -17.44 5.20
CA PRO A 71 4.59 -18.85 5.50
C PRO A 71 3.09 -19.15 5.36
N LEU A 72 2.21 -18.19 5.69
CA LEU A 72 0.76 -18.34 5.57
C LEU A 72 0.28 -18.15 4.12
N LEU A 73 0.85 -17.18 3.41
CA LEU A 73 0.60 -16.95 1.98
C LEU A 73 1.01 -18.17 1.13
N SER A 74 2.11 -18.83 1.50
CA SER A 74 2.56 -20.06 0.82
C SER A 74 1.59 -21.23 0.96
N LYS A 75 0.66 -21.19 1.92
CA LYS A 75 -0.39 -22.19 2.16
C LYS A 75 -1.75 -21.80 1.57
N SER A 76 -1.80 -20.71 0.80
CA SER A 76 -3.01 -20.28 0.13
C SER A 76 -3.57 -21.38 -0.78
N LEU A 77 -4.90 -21.53 -0.84
CA LEU A 77 -5.57 -22.43 -1.79
C LEU A 77 -5.72 -21.81 -3.19
N SER A 78 -5.40 -20.53 -3.33
CA SER A 78 -5.45 -19.76 -4.57
C SER A 78 -4.12 -19.03 -4.78
N THR A 79 -3.87 -18.45 -5.95
CA THR A 79 -2.67 -17.65 -6.19
C THR A 79 -2.49 -16.58 -5.10
N PRO A 80 -1.41 -16.63 -4.30
CA PRO A 80 -1.17 -15.64 -3.25
C PRO A 80 -1.01 -14.25 -3.84
N CYS A 81 -1.55 -13.26 -3.14
CA CYS A 81 -1.56 -11.87 -3.61
C CYS A 81 -1.07 -10.92 -2.51
N ILE A 82 -0.13 -10.05 -2.87
CA ILE A 82 0.35 -8.94 -2.04
C ILE A 82 -0.09 -7.64 -2.72
N VAL A 83 -0.71 -6.75 -1.96
CA VAL A 83 -1.15 -5.43 -2.43
C VAL A 83 -0.54 -4.36 -1.55
N ASN A 84 0.32 -3.50 -2.11
CA ASN A 84 0.89 -2.36 -1.41
C ASN A 84 0.17 -1.07 -1.81
N VAL A 85 -0.30 -0.30 -0.83
CA VAL A 85 -0.99 0.96 -1.08
C VAL A 85 0.02 2.12 -1.09
N SER A 86 0.33 2.62 -2.29
CA SER A 86 1.26 3.74 -2.51
C SER A 86 0.54 5.08 -2.74
N SER A 87 1.27 6.09 -3.24
CA SER A 87 0.78 7.42 -3.58
C SER A 87 1.54 7.98 -4.77
N GLY A 88 0.91 8.86 -5.55
CA GLY A 88 1.60 9.55 -6.66
C GLY A 88 2.73 10.46 -6.17
N ALA A 89 2.65 10.89 -4.91
CA ALA A 89 3.71 11.62 -4.23
C ALA A 89 5.03 10.83 -4.12
N GLY A 90 5.00 9.50 -4.29
CA GLY A 90 6.19 8.67 -4.32
C GLY A 90 6.90 8.61 -5.68
N SER A 91 6.27 9.10 -6.76
CA SER A 91 6.87 9.02 -8.09
C SER A 91 7.94 10.09 -8.29
N ILE A 92 9.15 9.61 -8.58
CA ILE A 92 10.29 10.50 -8.90
C ILE A 92 10.03 11.19 -10.24
N THR A 93 9.44 10.48 -11.20
CA THR A 93 9.09 11.03 -12.51
C THR A 93 8.09 12.18 -12.38
N LEU A 94 7.01 12.00 -11.61
CA LEU A 94 6.02 13.07 -11.40
C LEU A 94 6.60 14.22 -10.58
N ARG A 95 7.47 13.93 -9.60
CA ARG A 95 8.14 14.96 -8.80
C ARG A 95 9.04 15.88 -9.64
N LEU A 96 9.68 15.35 -10.67
CA LEU A 96 10.58 16.10 -11.55
C LEU A 96 9.87 16.75 -12.75
N ASN A 97 8.56 16.58 -12.89
CA ASN A 97 7.78 17.18 -13.99
C ASN A 97 7.18 18.54 -13.56
N PRO A 98 7.63 19.69 -14.12
CA PRO A 98 7.11 21.02 -13.76
C PRO A 98 5.60 21.21 -13.93
N GLU A 99 4.99 20.44 -14.83
CA GLU A 99 3.55 20.48 -15.13
C GLU A 99 2.71 19.65 -14.15
N ASP A 100 3.32 18.80 -13.34
CA ASP A 100 2.61 17.95 -12.39
C ASP A 100 2.38 18.65 -11.04
N ALA A 101 1.24 18.35 -10.40
CA ALA A 101 0.89 18.89 -9.08
C ALA A 101 1.92 18.53 -7.99
N PHE A 102 2.64 17.42 -8.11
CA PHE A 102 3.66 16.99 -7.16
C PHE A 102 4.95 17.82 -7.21
N TYR A 103 5.23 18.51 -8.33
CA TYR A 103 6.36 19.44 -8.44
C TYR A 103 6.26 20.59 -7.44
N LYS A 104 5.06 21.18 -7.33
CA LYS A 104 4.79 22.33 -6.45
C LYS A 104 4.55 21.95 -4.98
N THR A 105 4.46 20.65 -4.68
CA THR A 105 4.12 20.16 -3.33
C THR A 105 5.36 20.13 -2.42
N LYS A 106 5.39 20.93 -1.35
CA LYS A 106 6.49 20.93 -0.37
C LYS A 106 6.23 19.97 0.79
N ARG A 107 6.43 18.66 0.57
CA ARG A 107 6.19 17.61 1.57
C ARG A 107 7.22 16.50 1.47
N ASP A 108 8.49 16.87 1.57
CA ASP A 108 9.62 16.01 1.27
C ASP A 108 9.60 14.71 2.09
N GLN A 109 9.30 14.78 3.39
CA GLN A 109 9.19 13.58 4.24
C GLN A 109 8.13 12.60 3.73
N TYR A 110 7.00 13.12 3.24
CA TYR A 110 5.92 12.28 2.74
C TYR A 110 6.26 11.69 1.37
N GLN A 111 6.85 12.50 0.48
CA GLN A 111 7.27 12.06 -0.85
C GLN A 111 8.37 10.99 -0.76
N ILE A 112 9.42 11.24 0.04
CA ILE A 112 10.50 10.27 0.30
C ILE A 112 9.92 8.97 0.88
N SER A 113 9.05 9.07 1.90
CA SER A 113 8.45 7.87 2.51
C SER A 113 7.44 7.15 1.61
N LYS A 114 6.97 7.77 0.52
CA LYS A 114 6.11 7.12 -0.49
C LYS A 114 6.85 6.64 -1.72
N ALA A 115 8.07 7.10 -1.98
CA ALA A 115 8.97 6.48 -2.95
C ALA A 115 9.51 5.14 -2.41
N ALA A 116 9.81 5.05 -1.13
CA ALA A 116 10.31 3.83 -0.48
C ALA A 116 9.40 2.58 -0.67
N PRO A 117 8.06 2.62 -0.45
CA PRO A 117 7.19 1.47 -0.70
C PRO A 117 7.10 1.05 -2.17
N ASN A 118 7.42 1.95 -3.12
CA ASN A 118 7.58 1.56 -4.51
C ASN A 118 8.77 0.61 -4.58
N MET A 119 9.97 1.00 -4.14
CA MET A 119 11.13 0.09 -4.11
C MET A 119 10.85 -1.23 -3.34
N VAL A 120 10.16 -1.18 -2.20
CA VAL A 120 9.71 -2.40 -1.48
C VAL A 120 8.88 -3.31 -2.38
N THR A 121 7.95 -2.76 -3.15
CA THR A 121 7.14 -3.53 -4.11
C THR A 121 8.02 -4.12 -5.20
N ALA A 122 8.99 -3.37 -5.75
CA ALA A 122 9.92 -3.91 -6.76
C ALA A 122 10.72 -5.10 -6.22
N CYS A 123 11.24 -5.01 -4.99
CA CYS A 123 11.91 -6.13 -4.33
C CYS A 123 10.98 -7.33 -4.11
N GLN A 124 9.71 -7.09 -3.79
CA GLN A 124 8.73 -8.18 -3.64
C GLN A 124 8.36 -8.80 -4.98
N ILE A 125 8.25 -8.01 -6.04
CA ILE A 125 8.03 -8.52 -7.40
C ILE A 125 9.15 -9.49 -7.77
N THR A 126 10.41 -9.09 -7.60
CA THR A 126 11.56 -9.94 -7.94
C THR A 126 11.65 -11.20 -7.06
N GLU A 127 11.23 -11.12 -5.80
CA GLU A 127 11.21 -12.28 -4.90
C GLU A 127 10.04 -13.25 -5.15
N TYR A 128 8.82 -12.73 -5.37
CA TYR A 128 7.59 -13.52 -5.30
C TYR A 128 6.98 -13.85 -6.68
N HIS A 129 7.22 -13.07 -7.74
CA HIS A 129 6.74 -13.42 -9.08
C HIS A 129 7.29 -14.76 -9.58
N PRO A 130 8.58 -15.11 -9.39
CA PRO A 130 9.11 -16.42 -9.78
C PRO A 130 8.41 -17.60 -9.06
N ARG A 131 7.75 -17.33 -7.92
CA ARG A 131 6.95 -18.31 -7.17
C ARG A 131 5.50 -18.40 -7.65
N GLY A 132 5.15 -17.66 -8.70
CA GLY A 132 3.79 -17.55 -9.23
C GLY A 132 2.86 -16.64 -8.42
N TRP A 133 3.39 -15.82 -7.50
CA TRP A 133 2.56 -14.92 -6.69
C TRP A 133 2.29 -13.62 -7.41
N LYS A 134 1.19 -12.96 -7.05
CA LYS A 134 0.85 -11.63 -7.54
C LYS A 134 1.33 -10.58 -6.57
N VAL A 135 2.08 -9.60 -7.07
CA VAL A 135 2.46 -8.41 -6.29
C VAL A 135 1.97 -7.18 -7.04
N LEU A 136 1.11 -6.40 -6.39
CA LEU A 136 0.50 -5.20 -6.95
C LEU A 136 0.83 -4.00 -6.07
N VAL A 137 1.08 -2.86 -6.71
CA VAL A 137 1.12 -1.57 -6.03
C VAL A 137 0.02 -0.68 -6.58
N TYR A 138 -0.85 -0.24 -5.68
CA TYR A 138 -2.04 0.51 -6.03
C TYR A 138 -2.06 1.87 -5.34
N ARG A 139 -2.52 2.89 -6.07
CA ARG A 139 -2.70 4.24 -5.56
C ARG A 139 -4.18 4.62 -5.52
N PRO A 140 -4.78 4.86 -4.34
CA PRO A 140 -6.19 5.18 -4.19
C PRO A 140 -6.60 6.56 -4.72
N GLY A 141 -5.63 7.39 -5.10
CA GLY A 141 -5.86 8.79 -5.42
C GLY A 141 -6.07 9.62 -4.15
N TRP A 142 -6.58 10.84 -4.32
CA TRP A 142 -6.85 11.74 -3.22
C TRP A 142 -8.22 11.43 -2.61
N THR A 143 -8.21 10.65 -1.53
CA THR A 143 -9.43 10.24 -0.82
C THR A 143 -9.57 10.96 0.51
N GLU A 144 -10.79 10.98 1.03
CA GLU A 144 -11.10 11.40 2.38
C GLU A 144 -10.38 10.50 3.39
N ARG A 145 -9.69 11.10 4.35
CA ARG A 145 -8.99 10.43 5.45
C ARG A 145 -8.40 11.45 6.41
N ASN A 146 -8.17 11.06 7.67
CA ASN A 146 -7.45 11.87 8.66
C ASN A 146 -5.94 11.90 8.38
N PHE A 147 -5.56 12.43 7.22
CA PHE A 147 -4.18 12.48 6.76
C PHE A 147 -3.69 13.92 6.67
N THR A 148 -4.60 14.83 6.34
CA THR A 148 -4.44 16.29 6.45
C THR A 148 -5.81 16.90 6.71
N PRO A 149 -5.90 18.12 7.25
CA PRO A 149 -7.18 18.83 7.37
C PRO A 149 -7.93 18.96 6.04
N ARG A 150 -7.20 18.98 4.90
CA ARG A 150 -7.76 19.10 3.55
C ARG A 150 -8.17 17.78 2.91
N ASN A 151 -7.97 16.63 3.57
CA ASN A 151 -8.41 15.33 3.05
C ASN A 151 -9.89 15.12 3.40
N LYS A 152 -10.75 16.03 2.97
CA LYS A 152 -12.20 16.00 3.16
C LYS A 152 -12.89 16.05 1.81
N THR A 153 -14.06 15.43 1.71
CA THR A 153 -14.90 15.50 0.51
C THR A 153 -15.26 16.94 0.14
N ALA A 154 -15.49 17.78 1.15
CA ALA A 154 -15.70 19.23 0.99
C ALA A 154 -14.56 19.96 0.25
N ASP A 155 -13.33 19.42 0.30
CA ASP A 155 -12.16 20.00 -0.35
C ASP A 155 -11.85 19.33 -1.71
N GLY A 156 -12.70 18.44 -2.20
CA GLY A 156 -12.52 17.72 -3.47
C GLY A 156 -11.83 16.36 -3.34
N ALA A 157 -11.64 15.84 -2.13
CA ALA A 157 -11.21 14.46 -1.93
C ALA A 157 -12.36 13.48 -2.25
N LYS A 158 -12.04 12.33 -2.85
CA LYS A 158 -13.04 11.29 -3.11
C LYS A 158 -13.47 10.58 -1.83
N PRO A 159 -14.71 10.09 -1.73
CA PRO A 159 -15.12 9.21 -0.63
C PRO A 159 -14.19 7.99 -0.49
N THR A 160 -13.95 7.55 0.74
CA THR A 160 -13.13 6.35 1.01
C THR A 160 -13.65 5.10 0.31
N SER A 161 -14.98 4.98 0.17
CA SER A 161 -15.65 3.90 -0.56
C SER A 161 -15.16 3.82 -2.02
N GLU A 162 -15.07 4.95 -2.71
CA GLU A 162 -14.52 5.01 -4.07
C GLU A 162 -13.02 4.68 -4.12
N GLY A 163 -12.27 5.12 -3.11
CA GLY A 163 -10.85 4.77 -2.97
C GLY A 163 -10.61 3.26 -2.82
N ALA A 164 -11.55 2.56 -2.19
CA ALA A 164 -11.51 1.12 -1.95
C ALA A 164 -11.93 0.28 -3.17
N VAL A 165 -12.70 0.84 -4.11
CA VAL A 165 -13.21 0.11 -5.29
C VAL A 165 -12.09 -0.64 -6.03
N PRO A 166 -10.94 -0.04 -6.35
CA PRO A 166 -9.93 -0.79 -7.09
C PRO A 166 -9.23 -1.87 -6.25
N ILE A 167 -9.17 -1.73 -4.92
CA ILE A 167 -8.72 -2.82 -4.04
C ILE A 167 -9.72 -3.98 -4.13
N VAL A 168 -11.02 -3.71 -4.10
CA VAL A 168 -12.06 -4.75 -4.29
C VAL A 168 -11.91 -5.44 -5.65
N ARG A 169 -11.68 -4.68 -6.72
CA ARG A 169 -11.44 -5.24 -8.07
C ARG A 169 -10.19 -6.12 -8.13
N ILE A 170 -9.10 -5.74 -7.45
CA ILE A 170 -7.91 -6.59 -7.29
C ILE A 170 -8.26 -7.87 -6.52
N LEU A 171 -9.05 -7.76 -5.44
CA LEU A 171 -9.47 -8.91 -4.65
C LEU A 171 -10.33 -9.89 -5.46
N ASN A 172 -11.14 -9.39 -6.39
CA ASN A 172 -11.94 -10.15 -7.35
C ASN A 172 -11.14 -10.72 -8.54
N GLY A 173 -9.84 -10.39 -8.67
CA GLY A 173 -8.98 -10.85 -9.77
C GLY A 173 -9.13 -10.06 -11.08
N GLU A 174 -9.95 -9.01 -11.11
CA GLU A 174 -10.22 -8.21 -12.31
C GLU A 174 -9.00 -7.40 -12.78
N ARG A 175 -7.95 -7.30 -11.97
CA ARG A 175 -6.73 -6.53 -12.22
C ARG A 175 -5.46 -7.38 -12.16
N ASP A 176 -5.59 -8.70 -12.28
CA ASP A 176 -4.46 -9.63 -12.21
C ASP A 176 -3.39 -9.36 -13.28
N ALA A 177 -3.80 -8.89 -14.46
CA ALA A 177 -2.90 -8.53 -15.56
C ALA A 177 -1.96 -7.35 -15.26
N GLU A 178 -2.18 -6.67 -14.13
CA GLU A 178 -1.39 -5.51 -13.70
C GLU A 178 -0.37 -5.84 -12.60
N ALA A 179 -0.26 -7.12 -12.23
CA ALA A 179 0.80 -7.57 -11.33
C ALA A 179 2.18 -7.17 -11.89
N GLY A 180 3.01 -6.57 -11.03
CA GLY A 180 4.32 -6.03 -11.41
C GLY A 180 4.33 -4.58 -11.88
N LYS A 181 3.18 -3.94 -12.04
CA LYS A 181 3.06 -2.56 -12.52
C LYS A 181 2.75 -1.58 -11.39
N HIS A 182 3.07 -0.31 -11.61
CA HIS A 182 2.60 0.78 -10.77
C HIS A 182 1.36 1.41 -11.40
N PHE A 183 0.19 1.24 -10.77
CA PHE A 183 -1.08 1.61 -11.43
C PHE A 183 -2.07 2.31 -10.48
N ARG A 184 -3.07 2.93 -11.11
CA ARG A 184 -4.22 3.60 -10.49
C ARG A 184 -5.51 3.10 -11.18
N TYR A 185 -6.66 3.63 -10.76
CA TYR A 185 -7.96 3.33 -11.38
C TYR A 185 -8.00 3.62 -12.90
N ASP A 186 -7.15 4.49 -13.41
CA ASP A 186 -7.08 4.93 -14.82
C ASP A 186 -5.92 4.33 -15.62
N GLY A 187 -5.19 3.36 -15.06
CA GLY A 187 -4.13 2.63 -15.77
C GLY A 187 -2.77 2.68 -15.09
N GLU A 188 -1.73 2.43 -15.88
CA GLU A 188 -0.33 2.40 -15.47
C GLU A 188 0.24 3.82 -15.31
N HIS A 189 1.14 4.00 -14.34
CA HIS A 189 1.76 5.27 -13.99
C HIS A 189 3.24 5.07 -13.69
N PRO A 190 4.07 6.12 -13.87
CA PRO A 190 5.48 6.02 -13.57
C PRO A 190 5.71 5.75 -12.08
N TRP A 191 6.77 4.98 -11.80
CA TRP A 191 7.22 4.65 -10.45
C TRP A 191 7.68 5.87 -9.66
#